data_AF-A0A4R1Z7H7-F1
#
_entry.id   AF-A0A4R1Z7H7-F1
#
_cell.length_a   1.000
_cell.length_b   1.000
_cell.length_c   1.000
_cell.angle_alpha   90.00
_cell.angle_beta   90.00
_cell.angle_gamma   90.00
#
_symmetry.space_group_name_H-M   'P 1'
#
loop_
_entity.id
_entity.type
_entity.pdbx_description
1 polymer ?
#
loop_
_entity_poly.entity_id
_entity_poly.type
_entity_poly.pdbx_seq_one_letter_code
_entity_poly.pdbx_strand_id
1 'polypeptide(L)'
;MSKLGRNEQCHCGSGLKYKKCCMSKDEQSARASKASPAIRHFTEAELVHLVDHESTWANPQYAELAHELIASMKQDYKPNHIAMAIMIWHDFTNMTKPSYRKSGAFCAALEYMVCEVTESGKSKNDLAEKYEVSAATITKRYQELSGFLMQQLEQNEQTPEAVAQ
;
A
#
# COMPACT_ATOMS: atom_id res chain seq x y z
N MET A 1 -29.75 -10.43 21.04
CA MET A 1 -28.81 -10.58 22.18
C MET A 1 -29.01 -9.39 23.11
N SER A 2 -29.72 -9.57 24.21
CA SER A 2 -30.02 -8.49 25.16
C SER A 2 -28.73 -8.03 25.85
N LYS A 3 -28.42 -6.72 25.80
CA LYS A 3 -27.26 -6.16 26.50
C LYS A 3 -27.41 -6.41 28.01
N LEU A 4 -26.43 -7.08 28.60
CA LEU A 4 -26.38 -7.35 30.04
C LEU A 4 -26.40 -6.03 30.81
N GLY A 5 -27.33 -5.89 31.76
CA GLY A 5 -27.51 -4.66 32.52
C GLY A 5 -26.34 -4.39 33.48
N ARG A 6 -25.94 -3.11 33.61
CA ARG A 6 -24.79 -2.68 34.44
C ARG A 6 -24.81 -3.19 35.90
N ASN A 7 -26.00 -3.39 36.47
CA ASN A 7 -26.18 -3.83 37.86
C ASN A 7 -26.48 -5.33 38.01
N GLU A 8 -26.61 -6.08 36.91
CA GLU A 8 -26.92 -7.51 36.91
C GLU A 8 -25.74 -8.35 37.44
N GLN A 9 -26.01 -9.60 37.81
CA GLN A 9 -24.94 -10.54 38.14
C GLN A 9 -24.00 -10.74 36.95
N CYS A 10 -22.70 -10.74 37.22
CA CYS A 10 -21.69 -10.84 36.19
C CYS A 10 -21.70 -12.25 35.55
N HIS A 11 -21.59 -12.30 34.23
CA HIS A 11 -21.65 -13.54 33.44
C HIS A 11 -20.49 -14.52 33.71
N CYS A 12 -19.41 -14.05 34.34
CA CYS A 12 -18.26 -14.89 34.70
C CYS A 12 -18.48 -15.78 35.95
N GLY A 13 -19.67 -15.74 36.57
CA GLY A 13 -19.99 -16.59 37.73
C GLY A 13 -19.40 -16.12 39.06
N SER A 14 -18.84 -14.91 39.13
CA SER A 14 -18.19 -14.38 40.34
C SER A 14 -19.14 -13.97 41.47
N GLY A 15 -20.46 -13.96 41.23
CA GLY A 15 -21.47 -13.45 42.17
C GLY A 15 -21.49 -11.94 42.36
N LEU A 16 -20.56 -11.20 41.73
CA LEU A 16 -20.49 -9.73 41.79
C LEU A 16 -21.37 -9.06 40.72
N LYS A 17 -21.76 -7.80 40.94
CA LYS A 17 -22.44 -6.98 39.92
C LYS A 17 -21.52 -6.76 38.72
N TYR A 18 -22.05 -6.79 37.50
CA TYR A 18 -21.31 -6.67 36.23
C TYR A 18 -20.36 -5.47 36.22
N LYS A 19 -20.83 -4.28 36.64
CA LYS A 19 -20.03 -3.06 36.72
C LYS A 19 -18.81 -3.11 37.64
N LYS A 20 -18.78 -4.05 38.60
CA LYS A 20 -17.67 -4.22 39.55
C LYS A 20 -16.76 -5.40 39.17
N CYS A 21 -17.03 -6.08 38.05
CA CYS A 21 -16.31 -7.28 37.65
C CYS A 21 -15.87 -7.19 36.17
N CYS A 22 -16.57 -7.86 35.24
CA CYS A 22 -16.12 -7.94 33.85
C CYS A 22 -16.42 -6.70 33.00
N MET A 23 -17.23 -5.73 33.45
CA MET A 23 -17.59 -4.57 32.61
C MET A 23 -16.37 -3.84 32.03
N SER A 24 -15.36 -3.52 32.84
CA SER A 24 -14.15 -2.85 32.34
C SER A 24 -13.31 -3.74 31.43
N LYS A 25 -13.29 -5.06 31.68
CA LYS A 25 -12.57 -6.02 30.84
C LYS A 25 -13.26 -6.21 29.50
N ASP A 26 -14.58 -6.36 29.50
CA ASP A 26 -15.40 -6.48 28.30
C ASP A 26 -15.40 -5.18 27.49
N GLU A 27 -15.42 -4.02 28.14
CA GLU A 27 -15.25 -2.71 27.49
C GLU A 27 -13.87 -2.57 26.84
N GLN A 28 -12.81 -3.06 27.50
CA GLN A 28 -11.46 -3.08 26.93
C GLN A 28 -11.36 -4.05 25.74
N SER A 29 -11.89 -5.27 25.87
CA SER A 29 -11.93 -6.25 24.80
C SER A 29 -12.78 -5.78 23.61
N ALA A 30 -13.90 -5.10 23.86
CA ALA A 30 -14.74 -4.49 22.82
C ALA A 30 -14.09 -3.27 22.15
N ARG A 31 -13.16 -2.59 22.83
CA ARG A 31 -12.32 -1.55 22.21
C ARG A 31 -11.21 -2.17 21.37
N ALA A 32 -10.58 -3.24 21.85
CA ALA A 32 -9.54 -3.98 21.13
C ALA A 32 -10.09 -4.63 19.85
N SER A 33 -11.31 -5.18 19.89
CA SER A 33 -11.99 -5.77 18.71
C SER A 33 -12.60 -4.73 17.76
N LYS A 34 -12.60 -3.44 18.13
CA LYS A 34 -12.98 -2.31 17.28
C LYS A 34 -11.79 -1.56 16.69
N ALA A 35 -10.56 -1.98 17.00
CA ALA A 35 -9.43 -1.56 16.18
C ALA A 35 -9.64 -2.19 14.80
N SER A 36 -9.92 -1.36 13.79
CA SER A 36 -9.88 -1.74 12.38
C SER A 36 -8.61 -2.57 12.14
N PRO A 37 -8.61 -3.64 11.31
CA PRO A 37 -7.37 -4.34 10.97
C PRO A 37 -6.38 -3.27 10.54
N ALA A 38 -5.32 -3.09 11.32
CA ALA A 38 -4.42 -1.97 11.14
C ALA A 38 -3.82 -2.12 9.74
N ILE A 39 -4.09 -1.15 8.86
CA ILE A 39 -3.40 -1.06 7.57
C ILE A 39 -1.90 -1.19 7.88
N ARG A 40 -1.21 -2.13 7.22
CA ARG A 40 0.23 -2.30 7.40
C ARG A 40 0.90 -0.94 7.15
N HIS A 41 1.62 -0.43 8.14
CA HIS A 41 2.42 0.78 8.01
C HIS A 41 3.85 0.36 7.77
N PHE A 42 4.42 0.81 6.66
CA PHE A 42 5.82 0.62 6.31
C PHE A 42 6.68 1.76 6.85
N THR A 43 7.95 1.48 7.08
CA THR A 43 9.05 2.42 7.29
C THR A 43 10.00 2.39 6.09
N GLU A 44 10.84 3.42 5.92
CA GLU A 44 11.84 3.45 4.83
C GLU A 44 12.75 2.21 4.85
N ALA A 45 13.21 1.79 6.03
CA ALA A 45 14.06 0.61 6.20
C ALA A 45 13.32 -0.69 5.79
N GLU A 46 12.04 -0.80 6.10
CA GLU A 46 11.23 -1.95 5.68
C GLU A 46 10.99 -1.95 4.16
N LEU A 47 10.92 -0.79 3.50
CA LEU A 47 10.83 -0.73 2.04
C LEU A 47 12.12 -1.22 1.39
N VAL A 48 13.28 -0.81 1.91
CA VAL A 48 14.58 -1.30 1.41
C VAL A 48 14.67 -2.82 1.60
N HIS A 49 14.35 -3.31 2.80
CA HIS A 49 14.31 -4.76 3.07
C HIS A 49 13.36 -5.51 2.14
N LEU A 50 12.16 -4.95 1.87
CA LEU A 50 11.18 -5.52 0.95
C LEU A 50 11.76 -5.66 -0.46
N VAL A 51 12.46 -4.63 -0.95
CA VAL A 51 13.08 -4.64 -2.30
C VAL A 51 14.24 -5.62 -2.37
N ASP A 52 15.12 -5.65 -1.35
CA ASP A 52 16.36 -6.43 -1.36
C ASP A 52 16.18 -7.93 -1.04
N HIS A 53 15.18 -8.27 -0.24
CA HIS A 53 15.10 -9.60 0.37
C HIS A 53 13.74 -10.29 0.22
N GLU A 54 12.64 -9.55 0.17
CA GLU A 54 11.29 -10.14 0.05
C GLU A 54 10.82 -10.22 -1.41
N SER A 55 11.35 -9.39 -2.30
CA SER A 55 10.94 -9.31 -3.69
C SER A 55 11.83 -10.16 -4.60
N THR A 56 11.22 -10.94 -5.49
CA THR A 56 11.96 -11.58 -6.59
C THR A 56 11.97 -10.67 -7.81
N TRP A 57 13.16 -10.26 -8.27
CA TRP A 57 13.32 -9.42 -9.45
C TRP A 57 13.94 -10.20 -10.61
N ALA A 58 13.26 -10.25 -11.75
CA ALA A 58 13.75 -10.92 -12.95
C ALA A 58 14.94 -10.20 -13.63
N ASN A 59 15.15 -8.92 -13.32
CA ASN A 59 16.25 -8.09 -13.83
C ASN A 59 16.71 -7.16 -12.70
N PRO A 60 18.03 -7.08 -12.39
CA PRO A 60 18.57 -6.17 -11.38
C PRO A 60 18.16 -4.71 -11.56
N GLN A 61 17.99 -4.25 -12.80
CA GLN A 61 17.54 -2.89 -13.10
C GLN A 61 16.16 -2.58 -12.48
N TYR A 62 15.29 -3.59 -12.33
CA TYR A 62 13.98 -3.39 -11.71
C TYR A 62 14.10 -3.10 -10.21
N ALA A 63 15.03 -3.75 -9.51
CA ALA A 63 15.32 -3.47 -8.12
C ALA A 63 16.00 -2.09 -7.95
N GLU A 64 16.93 -1.74 -8.85
CA GLU A 64 17.56 -0.41 -8.87
C GLU A 64 16.51 0.71 -8.98
N LEU A 65 15.52 0.55 -9.87
CA LEU A 65 14.43 1.50 -10.00
C LEU A 65 13.58 1.63 -8.73
N ALA A 66 13.30 0.50 -8.06
CA ALA A 66 12.56 0.51 -6.80
C ALA A 66 13.30 1.27 -5.70
N HIS A 67 14.63 1.13 -5.61
CA HIS A 67 15.45 1.93 -4.71
C HIS A 67 15.45 3.42 -5.07
N GLU A 68 15.47 3.75 -6.37
CA GLU A 68 15.38 5.13 -6.82
C GLU A 68 14.05 5.77 -6.40
N LEU A 69 12.93 5.04 -6.45
CA LEU A 69 11.64 5.50 -5.92
C LEU A 69 11.71 5.79 -4.42
N ILE A 70 12.33 4.92 -3.63
CA ILE A 70 12.50 5.16 -2.18
C ILE A 70 13.28 6.44 -1.96
N ALA A 71 14.42 6.61 -2.64
CA ALA A 71 15.29 7.77 -2.48
C ALA A 71 14.62 9.08 -2.95
N SER A 72 13.91 9.06 -4.08
CA SER A 72 13.34 10.25 -4.70
C SER A 72 12.02 10.71 -4.06
N MET A 73 11.29 9.81 -3.40
CA MET A 73 9.95 10.09 -2.87
C MET A 73 9.91 10.27 -1.34
N LYS A 74 10.91 9.78 -0.59
CA LYS A 74 10.88 9.77 0.90
C LYS A 74 10.73 11.13 1.59
N GLN A 75 11.05 12.23 0.92
CA GLN A 75 10.90 13.58 1.48
C GLN A 75 9.44 14.06 1.43
N ASP A 76 8.72 13.75 0.36
CA ASP A 76 7.39 14.29 0.09
C ASP A 76 6.28 13.28 0.39
N TYR A 77 6.59 11.98 0.48
CA TYR A 77 5.62 10.91 0.60
C TYR A 77 5.86 10.03 1.81
N LYS A 78 4.75 9.59 2.43
CA LYS A 78 4.79 8.55 3.46
C LYS A 78 5.26 7.22 2.85
N PRO A 79 5.95 6.37 3.63
CA PRO A 79 6.43 5.08 3.13
C PRO A 79 5.34 4.20 2.50
N ASN A 80 4.09 4.23 2.99
CA ASN A 80 2.99 3.47 2.38
C ASN A 80 2.67 3.89 0.94
N HIS A 81 2.84 5.18 0.61
CA HIS A 81 2.63 5.65 -0.77
C HIS A 81 3.77 5.18 -1.69
N ILE A 82 4.99 5.13 -1.16
CA ILE A 82 6.15 4.59 -1.88
C ILE A 82 6.00 3.07 -2.05
N ALA A 83 5.53 2.37 -1.02
CA ALA A 83 5.20 0.94 -1.08
C ALA A 83 4.22 0.66 -2.21
N MET A 84 3.17 1.47 -2.36
CA MET A 84 2.21 1.36 -3.46
C MET A 84 2.89 1.47 -4.83
N ALA A 85 3.80 2.43 -5.03
CA ALA A 85 4.57 2.54 -6.26
C ALA A 85 5.47 1.32 -6.51
N ILE A 86 6.17 0.82 -5.48
CA ILE A 86 7.03 -0.37 -5.56
C ILE A 86 6.20 -1.62 -5.92
N MET A 87 5.02 -1.79 -5.32
CA MET A 87 4.13 -2.91 -5.62
C MET A 87 3.64 -2.89 -7.07
N ILE A 88 3.14 -1.74 -7.54
CA ILE A 88 2.73 -1.57 -8.95
C ILE A 88 3.89 -1.90 -9.89
N TRP A 89 5.11 -1.45 -9.56
CA TRP A 89 6.29 -1.73 -10.35
C TRP A 89 6.69 -3.21 -10.35
N HIS A 90 6.67 -3.87 -9.19
CA HIS A 90 6.97 -5.29 -9.06
C HIS A 90 6.00 -6.14 -9.88
N ASP A 91 4.70 -5.90 -9.76
CA ASP A 91 3.67 -6.62 -10.52
C ASP A 91 3.84 -6.38 -12.02
N PHE A 92 4.00 -5.12 -12.43
CA PHE A 92 4.17 -4.74 -13.82
C PHE A 92 5.39 -5.42 -14.46
N THR A 93 6.53 -5.44 -13.76
CA THR A 93 7.76 -6.04 -14.27
C THR A 93 7.73 -7.55 -14.35
N ASN A 94 7.06 -8.22 -13.41
CA ASN A 94 6.86 -9.66 -13.45
C ASN A 94 6.00 -10.10 -14.63
N MET A 95 4.96 -9.32 -14.96
CA MET A 95 4.00 -9.67 -16.01
C MET A 95 4.46 -9.24 -17.41
N THR A 96 5.02 -8.03 -17.53
CA THR A 96 5.30 -7.42 -18.85
C THR A 96 6.76 -7.50 -19.28
N LYS A 97 7.68 -7.75 -18.33
CA LYS A 97 9.14 -7.80 -18.55
C LYS A 97 9.64 -6.60 -19.41
N PRO A 98 9.36 -5.36 -18.99
CA PRO A 98 9.59 -4.19 -19.82
C PRO A 98 11.08 -3.92 -19.99
N SER A 99 11.52 -3.62 -21.22
CA SER A 99 12.87 -3.15 -21.48
C SER A 99 12.93 -1.62 -21.45
N TYR A 100 13.91 -1.06 -20.74
CA TYR A 100 14.18 0.37 -20.70
C TYR A 100 15.66 0.67 -20.44
N ARG A 101 16.10 1.90 -20.76
CA ARG A 101 17.51 2.32 -20.60
C ARG A 101 17.78 3.21 -19.40
N LYS A 102 16.79 4.05 -19.04
CA LYS A 102 16.85 4.96 -17.89
C LYS A 102 15.58 4.81 -17.06
N SER A 103 15.74 4.74 -15.75
CA SER A 103 14.67 4.57 -14.75
C SER A 103 13.73 5.78 -14.68
N GLY A 104 14.24 7.00 -14.88
CA GLY A 104 13.48 8.26 -14.70
C GLY A 104 12.11 8.31 -15.38
N ALA A 105 11.95 7.69 -16.56
CA ALA A 105 10.67 7.63 -17.26
C ALA A 105 9.58 6.86 -16.49
N PHE A 106 9.95 5.72 -15.88
CA PHE A 106 9.04 4.92 -15.08
C PHE A 106 8.93 5.47 -13.65
N CYS A 107 10.00 5.98 -13.05
CA CYS A 107 9.95 6.65 -11.74
C CYS A 107 8.98 7.83 -11.75
N ALA A 108 9.08 8.70 -12.76
CA ALA A 108 8.18 9.84 -12.90
C ALA A 108 6.71 9.42 -13.08
N ALA A 109 6.45 8.35 -13.84
CA ALA A 109 5.10 7.85 -14.05
C ALA A 109 4.50 7.20 -12.79
N LEU A 110 5.31 6.45 -12.04
CA LEU A 110 4.92 5.85 -10.77
C LEU A 110 4.67 6.91 -9.69
N GLU A 111 5.55 7.90 -9.56
CA GLU A 111 5.31 9.05 -8.67
C GLU A 111 4.05 9.81 -9.10
N TYR A 112 3.83 10.01 -10.40
CA TYR A 112 2.61 10.68 -10.90
C TYR A 112 1.33 9.91 -10.54
N MET A 113 1.31 8.57 -10.63
CA MET A 113 0.17 7.77 -10.16
C MET A 113 -0.08 7.97 -8.66
N VAL A 114 0.98 7.99 -7.86
CA VAL A 114 0.87 8.27 -6.42
C VAL A 114 0.37 9.70 -6.17
N CYS A 115 0.80 10.68 -6.97
CA CYS A 115 0.33 12.05 -6.87
C CYS A 115 -1.18 12.17 -7.05
N GLU A 116 -1.76 11.43 -8.00
CA GLU A 116 -3.20 11.43 -8.27
C GLU A 116 -3.98 10.84 -7.09
N VAL A 117 -3.49 9.74 -6.48
CA VAL A 117 -4.14 9.12 -5.31
C VAL A 117 -4.04 9.98 -4.05
N THR A 118 -2.93 10.70 -3.90
CA THR A 118 -2.66 11.53 -2.72
C THR A 118 -3.14 12.97 -2.87
N GLU A 119 -3.70 13.32 -4.02
CA GLU A 119 -4.12 14.69 -4.39
C GLU A 119 -3.01 15.74 -4.16
N SER A 120 -1.74 15.33 -4.30
CA SER A 120 -0.57 16.18 -3.98
C SER A 120 -0.37 17.39 -4.93
N GLY A 121 -1.12 17.43 -6.04
CA GLY A 121 -1.13 18.57 -6.97
C GLY A 121 0.09 18.71 -7.90
N LYS A 122 1.08 17.81 -7.82
CA LYS A 122 2.24 17.83 -8.75
C LYS A 122 1.81 17.52 -10.18
N SER A 123 2.22 18.36 -11.13
CA SER A 123 1.94 18.16 -12.55
C SER A 123 2.94 17.21 -13.20
N LYS A 124 2.60 16.70 -14.39
CA LYS A 124 3.55 15.95 -15.23
C LYS A 124 4.77 16.79 -15.64
N ASN A 125 4.65 18.12 -15.69
CA ASN A 125 5.77 18.99 -16.05
C ASN A 125 6.78 19.10 -14.90
N ASP A 126 6.29 19.20 -13.65
CA ASP A 126 7.16 19.27 -12.47
C ASP A 126 7.98 17.97 -12.33
N LEU A 127 7.34 16.83 -12.59
CA LEU A 127 8.00 15.52 -12.57
C LEU A 127 8.92 15.31 -13.79
N ALA A 128 8.58 15.88 -14.94
CA ALA A 128 9.44 15.85 -16.13
C ALA A 128 10.79 16.52 -15.85
N GLU A 129 10.78 17.67 -15.18
CA GLU A 129 11.98 18.37 -14.75
C GLU A 129 12.76 17.55 -13.70
N LYS A 130 12.08 17.07 -12.65
CA LYS A 130 12.70 16.28 -11.57
C LYS A 130 13.46 15.04 -12.06
N TYR A 131 12.90 14.34 -13.05
CA TYR A 131 13.45 13.06 -13.54
C TYR A 131 14.18 13.19 -14.89
N GLU A 132 14.41 14.41 -15.37
CA GLU A 132 15.09 14.69 -16.65
C GLU A 132 14.47 13.95 -17.86
N VAL A 133 13.14 13.94 -17.93
CA VAL A 133 12.37 13.33 -19.02
C VAL A 133 11.36 14.31 -19.60
N SER A 134 10.67 13.94 -20.69
CA SER A 134 9.58 14.76 -21.23
C SER A 134 8.24 14.40 -20.59
N ALA A 135 7.33 15.36 -20.44
CA ALA A 135 5.96 15.10 -19.98
C ALA A 135 5.20 14.12 -20.90
N ALA A 136 5.53 14.08 -22.20
CA ALA A 136 5.00 13.10 -23.14
C ALA A 136 5.48 11.67 -22.81
N THR A 137 6.76 11.52 -22.42
CA THR A 137 7.31 10.24 -21.94
C THR A 137 6.57 9.76 -20.69
N ILE A 138 6.36 10.66 -19.72
CA ILE A 138 5.60 10.35 -18.50
C ILE A 138 4.19 9.90 -18.85
N THR A 139 3.50 10.63 -19.72
CA THR A 139 2.13 10.30 -20.15
C THR A 139 2.05 8.90 -20.75
N LYS A 140 2.99 8.56 -21.64
CA LYS A 140 3.03 7.23 -22.25
C LYS A 140 3.24 6.12 -21.21
N ARG A 141 4.22 6.29 -20.31
CA ARG A 141 4.51 5.30 -19.25
C ARG A 141 3.37 5.18 -18.24
N TYR A 142 2.75 6.29 -17.89
CA TYR A 142 1.55 6.33 -17.04
C TYR A 142 0.42 5.51 -17.68
N GLN A 143 0.13 5.72 -18.97
CA GLN A 143 -0.91 4.97 -19.68
C GLN A 143 -0.64 3.46 -19.71
N GLU A 144 0.62 3.06 -19.89
CA GLU A 144 1.03 1.65 -19.85
C GLU A 144 0.80 1.03 -18.46
N LEU A 145 1.22 1.72 -17.40
CA LEU A 145 1.05 1.27 -16.02
C LEU A 145 -0.42 1.26 -15.59
N SER A 146 -1.18 2.31 -15.91
CA SER A 146 -2.60 2.39 -15.57
C SER A 146 -3.43 1.37 -16.34
N GLY A 147 -3.08 1.14 -17.62
CA GLY A 147 -3.73 0.11 -18.44
C GLY A 147 -3.48 -1.29 -17.89
N PHE A 148 -2.24 -1.58 -17.47
CA PHE A 148 -1.91 -2.81 -16.76
C PHE A 148 -2.73 -2.97 -15.47
N LEU A 149 -2.80 -1.94 -14.63
CA LEU A 149 -3.54 -1.99 -13.38
C LEU A 149 -5.04 -2.22 -13.60
N MET A 150 -5.66 -1.53 -14.56
CA MET A 150 -7.06 -1.74 -14.93
C MET A 150 -7.31 -3.18 -15.38
N GLN A 151 -6.42 -3.74 -16.21
CA GLN A 151 -6.52 -5.13 -16.64
C GLN A 151 -6.40 -6.12 -15.47
N GLN A 152 -5.51 -5.86 -14.50
CA GLN A 152 -5.39 -6.70 -13.30
C GLN A 152 -6.66 -6.65 -12.43
N LEU A 153 -7.28 -5.47 -12.28
CA LEU A 153 -8.54 -5.34 -11.54
C LEU A 153 -9.66 -6.13 -12.21
N GLU A 154 -9.80 -6.04 -13.53
CA GLU A 154 -10.79 -6.80 -14.29
C GLU A 154 -10.59 -8.32 -14.14
N GLN A 155 -9.34 -8.79 -14.16
CA GLN A 155 -9.01 -10.21 -13.97
C GLN A 155 -9.29 -10.70 -12.54
N ASN A 156 -9.07 -9.85 -11.54
CA ASN A 156 -9.35 -10.16 -10.14
C ASN A 156 -10.86 -10.20 -9.85
N GLU A 157 -11.67 -9.35 -10.49
CA GLU A 157 -13.13 -9.39 -10.40
C GLU A 157 -13.73 -10.65 -11.05
N GLN A 158 -13.07 -11.18 -12.08
CA GLN A 158 -13.50 -12.39 -12.80
C GLN A 158 -13.09 -13.69 -12.10
N THR A 159 -12.23 -13.64 -11.08
CA THR A 159 -11.70 -14.83 -10.37
C THR A 159 -11.88 -14.72 -8.85
N PRO A 160 -13.10 -14.94 -8.29
CA PRO A 160 -13.36 -14.73 -6.86
C PRO A 160 -12.87 -15.85 -5.92
N GLU A 161 -11.78 -16.59 -6.22
CA GLU A 161 -11.30 -17.68 -5.35
C GLU A 161 -9.81 -17.59 -5.00
N ALA A 162 -9.53 -17.24 -3.73
CA ALA A 162 -8.69 -18.02 -2.78
C ALA A 162 -8.22 -17.21 -1.54
N VAL A 163 -9.06 -16.37 -0.92
CA VAL A 163 -8.76 -15.82 0.43
C VAL A 163 -9.69 -16.44 1.46
N ALA A 164 -9.52 -17.74 1.65
CA ALA A 164 -10.00 -18.49 2.81
C ALA A 164 -9.23 -19.82 2.91
N GLN A 165 -7.94 -19.75 3.22
CA GLN A 165 -7.20 -20.84 3.89
C GLN A 165 -6.28 -20.24 4.94
#